data_AF-C3Z5L1-F1
#
_entry.id   AF-C3Z5L1-F1
#
_cell.length_a   1.000
_cell.length_b   1.000
_cell.length_c   1.000
_cell.angle_alpha   90.00
_cell.angle_beta   90.00
_cell.angle_gamma   90.00
#
_symmetry.space_group_name_H-M   'P 1'
#
loop_
_entity.id
_entity.type
_entity.pdbx_description
1 polymer ?
#
loop_
_entity_poly.entity_id
_entity_poly.type
_entity_poly.pdbx_seq_one_letter_code
_entity_poly.pdbx_strand_id
1 'polypeptide(L)' 'WSAWSDCSVTCGVGSQTRDRSCTNPAPEHGGADCDGDTEETQECDSGVFCPGNSNF' A
#
# COMPACT_ATOMS: atom_id res chain seq x y z
N TRP A 1 3.47 1.86 -10.69
CA TRP A 1 3.37 1.55 -9.26
C TRP A 1 4.76 1.56 -8.66
N SER A 2 4.92 2.31 -7.58
CA SER A 2 6.10 2.33 -6.72
C SER A 2 6.21 1.01 -5.96
N ALA A 3 7.33 0.81 -5.26
CA ALA A 3 7.45 -0.27 -4.31
C ALA A 3 6.36 -0.17 -3.23
N TRP A 4 5.93 -1.31 -2.71
CA TRP A 4 5.07 -1.35 -1.53
C TRP A 4 5.76 -0.68 -0.35
N SER A 5 4.98 0.06 0.43
CA SER A 5 5.40 0.55 1.74
C SER A 5 5.72 -0.61 2.67
N ASP A 6 6.41 -0.32 3.76
CA ASP A 6 6.50 -1.25 4.87
C ASP A 6 5.10 -1.65 5.34
N CYS A 7 5.00 -2.88 5.82
CA CYS A 7 3.76 -3.41 6.38
C CYS A 7 3.37 -2.57 7.61
N SER A 8 2.08 -2.23 7.74
CA SER A 8 1.57 -1.43 8.87
C SER A 8 1.83 -2.08 10.24
N VAL A 9 2.13 -3.37 10.24
CA VAL A 9 2.47 -4.16 11.42
C VAL A 9 3.89 -4.70 11.32
N THR A 10 4.54 -4.81 12.47
CA THR A 10 5.84 -5.48 12.62
C THR A 10 5.71 -6.96 12.97
N CYS A 11 4.48 -7.44 13.20
CA CYS A 11 4.14 -8.83 13.46
C CYS A 11 2.73 -9.15 12.91
N GLY A 12 2.46 -10.41 12.58
CA GLY A 12 1.20 -10.89 12.04
C GLY A 12 0.92 -10.39 10.63
N VAL A 13 -0.36 -10.36 10.30
CA VAL A 13 -0.89 -9.81 9.05
C VAL A 13 -1.29 -8.36 9.27
N GLY A 14 -0.83 -7.47 8.41
CA GLY A 14 -1.23 -6.06 8.38
C GLY A 14 -1.57 -5.63 6.96
N SER A 15 -1.36 -4.35 6.67
CA SER A 15 -1.65 -3.78 5.35
C SER A 15 -0.49 -2.93 4.87
N GLN A 16 -0.21 -2.99 3.57
CA GLN A 16 0.79 -2.17 2.91
C GLN A 16 0.15 -1.43 1.74
N THR A 17 0.66 -0.25 1.45
CA THR A 17 0.15 0.59 0.36
C THR A 17 1.23 0.81 -0.69
N ARG A 18 0.83 0.98 -1.95
CA ARG A 18 1.74 1.46 -2.99
C ARG A 18 1.05 2.50 -3.84
N ASP A 19 1.78 3.53 -4.17
CA ASP A 19 1.30 4.60 -5.04
C ASP A 19 1.74 4.34 -6.48
N ARG A 20 0.92 4.75 -7.46
CA ARG A 20 1.40 4.95 -8.83
C ARG A 20 1.59 6.44 -9.07
N SER A 21 2.81 6.83 -9.43
CA SER A 21 3.05 8.16 -9.97
C SER A 21 2.39 8.27 -11.34
N CYS A 22 1.35 9.09 -11.42
CA CYS A 22 0.66 9.48 -12.65
C CYS A 22 1.46 10.51 -13.46
N THR A 23 2.73 10.18 -13.71
CA THR A 23 3.74 11.11 -14.23
C THR A 23 4.29 10.71 -15.58
N ASN A 24 3.69 9.73 -16.27
CA ASN A 24 4.17 9.30 -17.58
C ASN A 24 3.00 9.15 -18.59
N PRO A 25 2.43 10.26 -19.09
CA PRO A 25 2.85 11.66 -18.89
C PRO A 25 2.20 12.34 -17.68
N ALA A 26 2.82 13.40 -17.17
CA ALA A 26 2.21 14.28 -16.17
C ALA A 26 1.00 15.02 -16.78
N PRO A 27 -0.10 15.20 -16.05
CA PRO A 27 -1.23 16.00 -16.53
C PRO A 27 -0.82 17.48 -16.61
N GLU A 28 -0.36 17.93 -17.77
CA GLU A 28 -0.23 19.36 -18.07
C GLU A 28 -1.56 19.92 -18.59
N HIS A 29 -1.87 21.16 -18.24
CA HIS A 29 -3.01 21.94 -18.76
C HIS A 29 -4.42 21.36 -18.56
N GLY A 30 -4.69 20.72 -17.40
CA GLY A 30 -6.00 20.10 -17.15
C GLY A 30 -6.14 18.70 -17.76
N GLY A 31 -5.02 18.01 -17.99
CA GLY A 31 -4.99 16.60 -18.32
C GLY A 31 -5.74 15.78 -17.25
N ALA A 32 -6.57 14.85 -17.69
CA ALA A 32 -7.43 14.05 -16.83
C ALA A 32 -6.63 13.39 -15.70
N ASP A 33 -7.18 13.46 -14.47
CA ASP A 33 -6.73 12.60 -13.37
C ASP A 33 -6.67 11.16 -13.90
N CYS A 34 -5.63 10.42 -13.55
CA CYS A 34 -5.47 9.04 -14.00
C CYS A 34 -6.76 8.24 -13.83
N ASP A 35 -7.22 7.58 -14.89
CA ASP A 35 -8.31 6.62 -14.80
C ASP A 35 -7.93 5.49 -13.82
N GLY A 36 -8.61 5.46 -12.67
CA GLY A 36 -8.47 4.47 -11.59
C GLY A 36 -7.69 4.95 -10.36
N ASP A 37 -7.62 4.10 -9.34
CA ASP A 37 -7.00 4.45 -8.06
C ASP A 37 -5.50 4.71 -8.20
N THR A 38 -5.02 5.83 -7.67
CA THR A 38 -3.60 6.20 -7.62
C THR A 38 -2.84 5.51 -6.48
N GLU A 39 -3.58 4.91 -5.57
CA GLU A 39 -3.11 4.19 -4.39
C GLU A 39 -3.71 2.78 -4.42
N GLU A 40 -2.91 1.77 -4.14
CA GLU A 40 -3.39 0.41 -3.94
C GLU A 40 -3.05 -0.02 -2.51
N THR A 41 -3.99 -0.66 -1.84
CA THR A 41 -3.80 -1.26 -0.51
C THR A 41 -3.96 -2.76 -0.61
N GLN A 42 -3.04 -3.52 -0.03
CA GLN A 42 -3.16 -4.97 0.08
C GLN A 42 -2.73 -5.48 1.46
N GLU A 43 -3.16 -6.70 1.78
CA GLU A 43 -2.70 -7.40 2.98
C GLU A 43 -1.21 -7.79 2.82
N CYS A 44 -0.45 -7.61 3.90
CA CYS A 44 0.94 -8.04 3.99
C CYS A 44 1.12 -8.94 5.20
N ASP A 45 1.88 -10.01 5.03
CA ASP A 45 2.37 -10.82 6.14
C ASP A 45 3.77 -10.32 6.52
N SER A 46 3.93 -9.87 7.76
CA SER A 46 5.21 -9.38 8.26
C SER A 46 6.25 -10.50 8.45
N GLY A 47 5.87 -11.78 8.30
CA GLY A 47 6.73 -12.93 8.55
C GLY A 47 7.07 -13.16 10.03
N VAL A 48 6.58 -12.30 10.92
CA VAL A 48 6.85 -12.34 12.36
C VAL A 48 5.55 -12.72 13.07
N PHE A 49 5.54 -13.77 13.88
CA PHE A 49 4.35 -14.11 14.66
C PHE A 49 4.09 -13.07 15.76
N CYS A 50 2.88 -12.52 15.86
CA CYS A 50 2.54 -11.59 16.94
C CYS A 50 2.36 -12.32 18.29
N PRO A 51 3.14 -11.98 19.33
CA PRO A 51 2.88 -12.46 20.68
C PRO A 51 1.71 -11.68 21.29
N GLY A 52 0.48 -12.09 21.01
CA GLY A 52 -0.68 -11.66 21.81
C GLY A 52 -1.98 -11.46 21.06
N ASN A 53 -2.77 -12.54 20.98
CA ASN A 53 -4.20 -12.54 21.30
C ASN A 53 -4.57 -13.93 21.84
N SER A 54 -3.81 -14.43 22.83
CA SER A 54 -4.25 -15.55 23.66
C SER A 54 -5.19 -14.98 24.72
N ASN A 55 -6.45 -14.74 24.34
CA ASN A 55 -7.50 -14.63 25.35
C ASN A 55 -7.76 -16.06 25.85
N PHE A 56 -7.63 -16.22 27.16
CA PHE A 56 -7.78 -17.46 27.92
C PHE A 56 -9.14 -18.13 27.70
#